data_AF-A0A813UA26-F1
#
_entry.id   AF-A0A813UA26-F1
#
_cell.length_a   1.000
_cell.length_b   1.000
_cell.length_c   1.000
_cell.angle_alpha   90.00
_cell.angle_beta   90.00
_cell.angle_gamma   90.00
#
_symmetry.space_group_name_H-M   'P 1'
#
loop_
_entity.id
_entity.type
_entity.pdbx_description
1 polymer ?
#
loop_
_entity_poly.entity_id
_entity_poly.type
_entity_poly.pdbx_seq_one_letter_code
_entity_poly.pdbx_strand_id
1 'polypeptide(L)'
;MKRHHGQAIGGPYLGIHLRRLDYVKARPGHVPSLEHAARQICYHLNRLNLSLVFIATDTDENEINILRQHAYQICKISINQIYTYRPNEKILEKILDGGKAIVDQWICAHARYFIGSYESTFSFRIQEDREIFGFEKDTTFNRLCGDNEGISCEKSTIWSIVY
;
A
#
# COMPACT_ATOMS: atom_id res chain seq x y z
N MET A 1 12.35 19.32 13.76
CA MET A 1 11.16 20.09 14.18
C MET A 1 10.07 19.08 14.53
N LYS A 2 9.46 19.16 15.71
CA LYS A 2 8.37 18.25 16.12
C LYS A 2 7.18 18.43 15.18
N ARG A 3 6.69 17.35 14.57
CA ARG A 3 5.44 17.36 13.77
C ARG A 3 4.28 16.97 14.68
N HIS A 4 3.12 17.55 14.42
CA HIS A 4 1.86 17.13 15.04
C HIS A 4 1.10 16.23 14.06
N HIS A 5 0.52 15.15 14.56
CA HIS A 5 -0.43 14.33 13.78
C HIS A 5 -1.54 15.22 13.22
N GLY A 6 -1.92 14.99 11.97
CA GLY A 6 -2.93 15.79 11.25
C GLY A 6 -2.37 16.96 10.46
N GLN A 7 -1.08 17.27 10.58
CA GLN A 7 -0.44 18.29 9.73
C GLN A 7 -0.20 17.81 8.30
N ALA A 8 0.05 16.51 8.11
CA ALA A 8 0.27 15.94 6.79
C ALA A 8 -1.04 15.43 6.18
N ILE A 9 -1.35 15.91 4.97
CA ILE A 9 -2.55 15.52 4.21
C ILE A 9 -2.24 14.41 3.19
N GLY A 10 -1.06 14.46 2.57
CA GLY A 10 -0.65 13.54 1.50
C GLY A 10 -1.26 13.86 0.14
N GLY A 11 -0.67 13.28 -0.91
CA GLY A 11 -1.15 13.41 -2.28
C GLY A 11 -2.49 12.70 -2.49
N PRO A 12 -3.29 13.10 -3.51
CA PRO A 12 -4.64 12.59 -3.74
C PRO A 12 -4.65 11.17 -4.35
N TYR A 13 -4.03 10.21 -3.67
CA TYR A 13 -3.98 8.80 -4.06
C TYR A 13 -3.95 7.88 -2.84
N LEU A 14 -4.37 6.63 -3.06
CA LEU A 14 -4.29 5.52 -2.11
C LEU A 14 -2.93 4.83 -2.26
N GLY A 15 -2.17 4.72 -1.17
CA GLY A 15 -0.91 4.00 -1.12
C GLY A 15 -1.12 2.60 -0.60
N ILE A 16 -0.63 1.59 -1.32
CA ILE A 16 -0.78 0.18 -0.95
C ILE A 16 0.57 -0.49 -0.99
N HIS A 17 0.87 -1.25 0.06
CA HIS A 17 1.93 -2.24 0.02
C HIS A 17 1.32 -3.64 0.03
N LEU A 18 1.45 -4.36 -1.09
CA LEU A 18 0.96 -5.71 -1.30
C LEU A 18 2.15 -6.69 -1.41
N ARG A 19 2.46 -7.35 -0.31
CA ARG A 19 3.49 -8.39 -0.20
C ARG A 19 2.88 -9.75 -0.56
N ARG A 20 3.42 -10.44 -1.57
CA ARG A 20 2.87 -11.71 -2.06
C ARG A 20 3.85 -12.87 -1.94
N LEU A 21 4.84 -12.98 -2.83
CA LEU A 21 5.76 -14.10 -3.02
C LEU A 21 5.71 -15.22 -1.96
N ASP A 22 6.59 -15.18 -0.96
CA ASP A 22 6.67 -16.15 0.13
C ASP A 22 5.48 -16.06 1.11
N TYR A 23 4.88 -14.87 1.22
CA TYR A 23 3.76 -14.55 2.09
C TYR A 23 2.49 -15.34 1.74
N VAL A 24 2.20 -15.57 0.46
CA VAL A 24 1.03 -16.38 0.03
C VAL A 24 1.07 -17.78 0.67
N LYS A 25 2.26 -18.36 0.83
CA LYS A 25 2.43 -19.69 1.45
C LYS A 25 2.59 -19.60 2.97
N ALA A 26 3.32 -18.61 3.47
CA ALA A 26 3.66 -18.50 4.89
C ALA A 26 2.55 -17.86 5.75
N ARG A 27 1.61 -17.14 5.14
CA ARG A 27 0.53 -16.37 5.79
C ARG A 27 -0.80 -16.46 5.01
N PRO A 28 -1.27 -17.65 4.59
CA PRO A 28 -2.39 -17.80 3.66
C PRO A 28 -3.73 -17.23 4.19
N GLY A 29 -3.90 -17.15 5.52
CA GLY A 29 -5.10 -16.58 6.14
C GLY A 29 -5.16 -15.05 6.16
N HIS A 30 -4.02 -14.36 5.97
CA HIS A 30 -3.92 -12.90 6.16
C HIS A 30 -3.45 -12.15 4.90
N VAL A 31 -3.13 -12.88 3.83
CA VAL A 31 -2.74 -12.31 2.54
C VAL A 31 -3.94 -12.44 1.60
N PRO A 32 -4.46 -11.34 1.04
CA PRO A 32 -5.61 -11.42 0.14
C PRO A 32 -5.26 -12.07 -1.20
N SER A 33 -6.26 -12.69 -1.82
CA SER A 33 -6.27 -12.92 -3.27
C SER A 33 -6.23 -11.58 -4.02
N LEU A 34 -5.85 -11.61 -5.30
CA LEU A 34 -5.81 -10.39 -6.13
C LEU A 34 -7.20 -9.78 -6.29
N GLU A 35 -8.24 -10.62 -6.39
CA GLU A 35 -9.63 -10.17 -6.43
C GLU A 35 -10.04 -9.50 -5.12
N HIS A 36 -9.74 -10.11 -3.98
CA HIS A 36 -10.09 -9.52 -2.67
C HIS A 36 -9.30 -8.24 -2.37
N ALA A 37 -8.03 -8.18 -2.78
CA ALA A 37 -7.24 -6.95 -2.74
C ALA A 37 -7.88 -5.85 -3.59
N ALA A 38 -8.35 -6.17 -4.81
CA ALA A 38 -9.06 -5.23 -5.67
C ALA A 38 -10.39 -4.75 -5.05
N ARG A 39 -11.15 -5.63 -4.37
CA ARG A 39 -12.36 -5.25 -3.63
C ARG A 39 -12.05 -4.24 -2.53
N GLN A 40 -10.99 -4.48 -1.75
CA GLN A 40 -10.53 -3.56 -0.70
C GLN A 40 -10.09 -2.21 -1.29
N ILE A 41 -9.33 -2.22 -2.40
CA ILE A 41 -8.95 -1.01 -3.14
C ILE A 41 -10.18 -0.19 -3.51
N CYS A 42 -11.15 -0.80 -4.18
CA CYS A 42 -12.36 -0.14 -4.63
C CYS A 42 -13.18 0.43 -3.47
N TYR A 43 -13.30 -0.30 -2.37
CA TYR A 43 -13.96 0.17 -1.15
C TYR A 43 -13.31 1.45 -0.62
N HIS A 44 -11.98 1.46 -0.50
CA HIS A 44 -11.25 2.60 0.04
C HIS A 44 -11.25 3.82 -0.90
N LEU A 45 -11.15 3.60 -2.22
CA LEU A 45 -11.25 4.67 -3.20
C LEU A 45 -12.58 5.42 -3.11
N ASN A 46 -13.70 4.67 -3.05
CA ASN A 46 -15.02 5.25 -2.91
C ASN A 46 -15.15 6.02 -1.57
N ARG A 47 -14.83 5.35 -0.46
CA ARG A 47 -14.94 5.93 0.89
C ARG A 47 -14.13 7.22 1.06
N LEU A 48 -12.95 7.28 0.44
CA LEU A 48 -12.01 8.40 0.57
C LEU A 48 -12.14 9.44 -0.56
N ASN A 49 -13.05 9.21 -1.51
CA ASN A 49 -13.18 9.99 -2.74
C ASN A 49 -11.84 10.18 -3.47
N LEU A 50 -11.12 9.07 -3.64
CA LEU A 50 -9.84 9.00 -4.34
C LEU A 50 -10.02 8.29 -5.69
N SER A 51 -9.19 8.66 -6.66
CA SER A 51 -9.25 8.12 -8.02
C SER A 51 -7.92 7.55 -8.53
N LEU A 52 -6.88 7.56 -7.69
CA LEU A 52 -5.53 7.10 -8.04
C LEU A 52 -5.03 6.12 -6.97
N VAL A 53 -4.33 5.08 -7.40
CA VAL A 53 -3.71 4.07 -6.52
C VAL A 53 -2.26 3.92 -6.90
N PHE A 54 -1.39 3.88 -5.90
CA PHE A 54 -0.01 3.42 -6.05
C PHE A 54 0.18 2.11 -5.28
N ILE A 55 0.75 1.11 -5.95
CA ILE A 55 1.01 -0.22 -5.39
C ILE A 55 2.52 -0.46 -5.34
N ALA A 56 3.06 -0.53 -4.13
CA ALA A 56 4.35 -1.14 -3.84
C ALA A 56 4.15 -2.65 -3.69
N THR A 57 4.87 -3.45 -4.48
CA THR A 57 4.76 -4.91 -4.44
C THR A 57 6.05 -5.58 -4.86
N ASP A 58 6.22 -6.82 -4.41
CA ASP A 58 7.29 -7.74 -4.78
C ASP A 58 6.89 -8.69 -5.93
N THR A 59 5.70 -8.54 -6.49
CA THR A 59 5.23 -9.38 -7.60
C THR A 59 5.50 -8.79 -9.00
N ASP A 60 5.31 -9.64 -10.00
CA ASP A 60 5.47 -9.34 -11.42
C ASP A 60 4.30 -8.52 -12.00
N GLU A 61 4.46 -8.10 -13.26
CA GLU A 61 3.44 -7.29 -13.94
C GLU A 61 2.18 -8.09 -14.30
N ASN A 62 2.26 -9.43 -14.38
CA ASN A 62 1.10 -10.27 -14.70
C ASN A 62 0.11 -10.29 -13.54
N GLU A 63 0.58 -10.51 -12.30
CA GLU A 63 -0.28 -10.45 -11.11
C GLU A 63 -0.87 -9.05 -10.92
N ILE A 64 -0.09 -7.99 -11.19
CA ILE A 64 -0.61 -6.62 -11.13
C ILE A 64 -1.68 -6.38 -12.20
N ASN A 65 -1.51 -6.89 -13.41
CA ASN A 65 -2.53 -6.78 -14.46
C ASN A 65 -3.82 -7.51 -14.10
N ILE A 66 -3.73 -8.69 -13.48
CA ILE A 66 -4.91 -9.40 -12.96
C ILE A 66 -5.62 -8.57 -11.89
N LEU A 67 -4.90 -7.98 -10.95
CA LEU A 67 -5.47 -7.08 -9.95
C LEU A 67 -6.16 -5.86 -10.60
N ARG A 68 -5.52 -5.24 -11.61
CA ARG A 68 -6.11 -4.11 -12.36
C ARG A 68 -7.40 -4.51 -13.07
N GLN A 69 -7.45 -5.71 -13.67
CA GLN A 69 -8.66 -6.23 -14.31
C GLN A 69 -9.79 -6.44 -13.30
N HIS A 70 -9.52 -7.04 -12.14
CA HIS A 70 -10.52 -7.17 -11.08
C HIS A 70 -11.01 -5.80 -10.59
N ALA A 71 -10.11 -4.86 -10.35
CA ALA A 71 -10.48 -3.50 -9.90
C ALA A 71 -11.36 -2.78 -10.94
N TYR A 72 -11.02 -2.89 -12.23
CA TYR A 72 -11.85 -2.38 -13.32
C TYR A 72 -13.23 -3.03 -13.33
N GLN A 73 -13.32 -4.35 -13.16
CA GLN A 73 -14.60 -5.05 -13.12
C GLN A 73 -15.47 -4.58 -11.94
N ILE A 74 -14.88 -4.42 -10.75
CA ILE A 74 -15.57 -4.11 -9.48
C ILE A 74 -16.03 -2.65 -9.42
N CYS A 75 -15.15 -1.67 -9.66
CA CYS A 75 -15.46 -0.25 -9.46
C CYS A 75 -15.16 0.65 -10.66
N LYS A 76 -14.89 0.08 -11.85
CA LYS A 76 -14.66 0.83 -13.10
C LYS A 76 -13.48 1.82 -13.03
N ILE A 77 -12.55 1.66 -12.09
CA ILE A 77 -11.29 2.39 -12.09
C ILE A 77 -10.47 1.99 -13.33
N SER A 78 -9.95 2.97 -14.05
CA SER A 78 -9.11 2.71 -15.22
C SER A 78 -7.80 2.05 -14.81
N ILE A 79 -7.30 1.13 -15.64
CA ILE A 79 -6.00 0.49 -15.50
C ILE A 79 -4.89 1.55 -15.37
N ASN A 80 -5.04 2.68 -16.08
CA ASN A 80 -4.11 3.81 -16.05
C ASN A 80 -4.14 4.62 -14.75
N GLN A 81 -5.04 4.32 -13.82
CA GLN A 81 -5.12 4.96 -12.51
C GLN A 81 -4.48 4.11 -11.39
N ILE A 82 -3.91 2.95 -11.74
CA ILE A 82 -3.23 2.04 -10.81
C ILE A 82 -1.76 1.91 -11.20
N TYR A 83 -0.91 2.60 -10.44
CA TYR A 83 0.51 2.76 -10.73
C TYR A 83 1.38 1.83 -9.90
N THR A 84 2.49 1.42 -10.49
CA THR A 84 3.63 0.76 -9.84
C THR A 84 4.90 1.49 -10.28
N TYR A 85 5.93 1.55 -9.43
CA TYR A 85 7.21 2.11 -9.85
C TYR A 85 8.07 1.04 -10.54
N ARG A 86 8.33 1.24 -11.83
CA ARG A 86 9.17 0.39 -12.67
C ARG A 86 10.30 1.23 -13.26
N PRO A 87 11.46 1.35 -12.57
CA PRO A 87 12.60 2.06 -13.12
C PRO A 87 13.09 1.35 -14.40
N ASN A 88 13.63 2.11 -15.35
CA ASN A 88 14.36 1.52 -16.47
C ASN A 88 15.68 0.89 -15.99
N GLU A 89 16.29 0.06 -16.82
CA GLU A 89 17.52 -0.68 -16.48
C GLU A 89 18.63 0.23 -15.96
N LYS A 90 18.89 1.37 -16.62
CA LYS A 90 19.92 2.33 -16.20
C LYS A 90 19.68 2.88 -14.79
N ILE A 91 18.43 3.16 -14.44
CA ILE A 91 18.08 3.63 -13.09
C ILE A 91 18.22 2.47 -12.11
N LEU A 92 17.74 1.27 -12.47
CA LEU A 92 17.79 0.10 -11.61
C LEU A 92 19.24 -0.33 -11.30
N GLU A 93 20.14 -0.31 -12.27
CA GLU A 93 21.58 -0.56 -12.06
C GLU A 93 22.21 0.44 -11.09
N LYS A 94 21.73 1.69 -11.10
CA LYS A 94 22.23 2.75 -10.23
C LYS A 94 21.72 2.64 -8.79
N ILE A 95 20.43 2.38 -8.62
CA ILE A 95 19.79 2.40 -7.29
C ILE A 95 19.69 1.00 -6.66
N LEU A 96 19.88 -0.05 -7.47
CA LEU A 96 19.70 -1.45 -7.12
C LEU A 96 18.26 -1.75 -6.62
N ASP A 97 17.99 -3.01 -6.29
CA ASP A 97 16.67 -3.41 -5.78
C ASP A 97 16.33 -2.72 -4.45
N GLY A 98 17.34 -2.49 -3.61
CA GLY A 98 17.18 -1.76 -2.36
C GLY A 98 16.75 -0.31 -2.57
N GLY A 99 17.36 0.40 -3.53
CA GLY A 99 16.95 1.78 -3.84
C GLY A 99 15.58 1.84 -4.49
N LYS A 100 15.21 0.88 -5.34
CA LYS A 100 13.83 0.75 -5.84
C LYS A 100 12.85 0.59 -4.66
N ALA A 101 13.17 -0.28 -3.70
CA ALA A 101 12.35 -0.48 -2.51
C ALA A 101 12.17 0.81 -1.68
N ILE A 102 13.23 1.62 -1.54
CA ILE A 102 13.12 2.93 -0.88
C ILE A 102 12.20 3.89 -1.66
N VAL A 103 12.26 3.91 -3.00
CA VAL A 103 11.34 4.75 -3.80
C VAL A 103 9.89 4.31 -3.60
N ASP A 104 9.63 3.00 -3.59
CA ASP A 104 8.30 2.45 -3.32
C ASP A 104 7.80 2.87 -1.93
N GLN A 105 8.64 2.74 -0.89
CA GLN A 105 8.31 3.18 0.47
C GLN A 105 8.01 4.68 0.52
N TRP A 106 8.84 5.49 -0.13
CA TRP A 106 8.70 6.94 -0.15
C TRP A 106 7.39 7.38 -0.80
N ILE A 107 7.01 6.78 -1.92
CA ILE A 107 5.72 7.07 -2.57
C ILE A 107 4.57 6.65 -1.66
N CYS A 108 4.60 5.43 -1.09
CA CYS A 108 3.55 5.00 -0.16
C CYS A 108 3.44 5.91 1.08
N ALA A 109 4.55 6.40 1.62
CA ALA A 109 4.57 7.27 2.79
C ALA A 109 3.88 8.62 2.53
N HIS A 110 3.84 9.09 1.28
CA HIS A 110 3.25 10.37 0.91
C HIS A 110 1.77 10.29 0.43
N ALA A 111 1.16 9.10 0.47
CA ALA A 111 -0.23 8.90 0.10
C ALA A 111 -1.21 9.55 1.08
N ARG A 112 -2.43 9.88 0.63
CA ARG A 112 -3.50 10.36 1.54
C ARG A 112 -3.90 9.32 2.57
N TYR A 113 -3.89 8.06 2.16
CA TYR A 113 -4.20 6.92 3.00
C TYR A 113 -3.28 5.77 2.62
N PHE A 114 -2.74 5.08 3.61
CA PHE A 114 -1.84 3.95 3.42
C PHE A 114 -2.44 2.66 3.97
N ILE A 115 -2.29 1.57 3.21
CA ILE A 115 -2.68 0.22 3.58
C ILE A 115 -1.49 -0.72 3.32
N GLY A 116 -0.97 -1.34 4.37
CA GLY A 116 0.14 -2.28 4.28
C GLY A 116 -0.27 -3.74 4.12
N SER A 117 0.71 -4.62 4.18
CA SER A 117 0.53 -6.08 4.32
C SER A 117 0.76 -6.54 5.76
N TYR A 118 0.02 -7.57 6.19
CA TYR A 118 0.11 -8.18 7.52
C TYR A 118 1.55 -8.56 7.89
N GLU A 119 2.03 -8.13 9.06
CA GLU A 119 3.38 -8.45 9.60
C GLU A 119 4.59 -8.12 8.70
N SER A 120 4.42 -7.28 7.67
CA SER A 120 5.55 -6.95 6.80
C SER A 120 6.41 -5.82 7.35
N THR A 121 7.71 -6.10 7.51
CA THR A 121 8.73 -5.10 7.89
C THR A 121 8.81 -3.94 6.90
N PHE A 122 8.53 -4.18 5.62
CA PHE A 122 8.41 -3.13 4.60
C PHE A 122 7.24 -2.18 4.90
N SER A 123 6.07 -2.72 5.30
CA SER A 123 4.94 -1.89 5.74
C SER A 123 5.30 -1.10 7.00
N PHE A 124 6.02 -1.70 7.94
CA PHE A 124 6.40 -1.03 9.20
C PHE A 124 7.28 0.19 8.96
N ARG A 125 8.23 0.13 8.01
CA ARG A 125 9.04 1.31 7.66
C ARG A 125 8.20 2.45 7.09
N ILE A 126 7.22 2.14 6.23
CA ILE A 126 6.30 3.15 5.70
C ILE A 126 5.45 3.78 6.82
N GLN A 127 4.99 2.97 7.78
CA GLN A 127 4.20 3.47 8.92
C GLN A 127 5.03 4.44 9.78
N GLU A 128 6.29 4.12 10.03
CA GLU A 128 7.22 4.99 10.75
C GLU A 128 7.52 6.29 10.00
N ASP A 129 7.76 6.23 8.69
CA ASP A 129 7.95 7.44 7.87
C ASP A 129 6.72 8.36 7.95
N ARG A 130 5.52 7.78 7.91
CA ARG A 130 4.26 8.52 8.06
C ARG A 130 4.09 9.14 9.44
N GLU A 131 4.51 8.45 10.50
CA GLU A 131 4.56 9.01 11.86
C GLU A 131 5.53 10.20 11.94
N ILE A 132 6.72 10.09 11.32
CA ILE A 132 7.71 11.17 11.25
C ILE A 132 7.13 12.38 10.50
N PHE A 133 6.38 12.16 9.43
CA PHE A 133 5.75 13.23 8.66
C PHE A 133 4.54 13.87 9.36
N GLY A 134 3.97 13.22 10.38
CA GLY A 134 2.80 13.72 11.10
C GLY A 134 1.47 13.45 10.39
N PHE A 135 1.36 12.32 9.68
CA PHE A 135 0.06 11.83 9.20
C PHE A 135 -0.81 11.35 10.36
N GLU A 136 -2.13 11.42 10.21
CA GLU A 136 -3.03 10.83 11.19
C GLU A 136 -2.89 9.31 11.27
N LYS A 137 -3.03 8.77 12.49
CA LYS A 137 -2.82 7.33 12.78
C LYS A 137 -3.80 6.44 12.02
N ASP A 138 -5.05 6.88 11.87
CA ASP A 138 -6.09 6.16 11.14
C ASP A 138 -5.81 6.04 9.64
N THR A 139 -5.00 6.94 9.07
CA THR A 139 -4.51 6.88 7.68
C THR A 139 -3.23 6.07 7.51
N THR A 140 -2.61 5.61 8.60
CA THR A 140 -1.26 5.02 8.61
C THR A 140 -1.28 3.54 8.99
N PHE A 141 -1.89 3.20 10.12
CA PHE A 141 -1.84 1.85 10.69
C PHE A 141 -2.98 0.96 10.15
N ASN A 142 -2.98 0.75 8.83
CA ASN A 142 -3.94 -0.13 8.15
C ASN A 142 -3.22 -1.27 7.44
N ARG A 143 -3.92 -2.39 7.27
CA ARG A 143 -3.44 -3.52 6.47
C ARG A 143 -4.53 -4.06 5.56
N LEU A 144 -4.11 -4.75 4.51
CA LEU A 144 -4.97 -5.60 3.73
C LEU A 144 -5.39 -6.82 4.58
N CYS A 145 -6.66 -7.17 4.49
CA CYS A 145 -7.26 -8.32 5.14
C CYS A 145 -7.23 -9.52 4.19
N GLY A 146 -7.00 -10.73 4.72
CA GLY A 146 -7.18 -11.97 3.97
C GLY A 146 -8.64 -12.21 3.60
N ASP A 147 -8.87 -13.10 2.64
CA ASP A 147 -10.21 -13.35 2.07
C ASP A 147 -11.24 -13.76 3.13
N ASN A 148 -10.84 -14.60 4.08
CA ASN A 148 -11.69 -15.06 5.18
C ASN A 148 -11.84 -14.06 6.32
N GLU A 149 -11.05 -12.99 6.34
CA GLU A 149 -11.12 -11.92 7.34
C GLU A 149 -12.11 -10.80 6.92
N GLY A 150 -12.63 -10.84 5.69
CA GLY A 150 -13.53 -9.82 5.15
C GLY A 150 -12.80 -8.51 4.79
N ILE A 151 -13.53 -7.40 4.81
CA ILE A 151 -12.99 -6.05 4.49
C ILE A 151 -12.44 -5.35 5.74
N SER A 152 -12.89 -5.74 6.93
CA SER A 152 -12.48 -5.17 8.21
C SER A 152 -11.92 -6.25 9.11
N CYS A 153 -10.60 -6.25 9.29
CA CYS A 153 -9.86 -7.18 10.12
C CYS A 153 -9.07 -6.43 11.21
N GLU A 154 -8.36 -7.17 12.05
CA GLU A 154 -7.47 -6.57 13.05
C GLU A 154 -6.42 -5.67 12.38
N LYS A 155 -6.32 -4.43 12.85
CA LYS A 155 -5.38 -3.44 12.30
C LYS A 155 -3.96 -3.68 12.80
N SER A 156 -2.99 -3.04 12.15
CA SER A 156 -1.61 -3.02 12.65
C SER A 156 -1.51 -2.35 14.01
N THR A 157 -0.64 -2.85 14.87
CA THR A 157 -0.29 -2.21 16.14
C THR A 157 0.17 -0.78 15.91
N ILE A 158 -0.36 0.14 16.70
CA ILE A 158 -0.02 1.57 16.62
C ILE A 158 1.23 1.83 17.46
N TRP A 159 2.36 2.05 16.79
CA TRP A 159 3.61 2.48 17.41
C TRP A 159 3.79 3.98 17.16
N SER A 160 3.45 4.80 18.16
CA SER A 160 3.51 6.25 18.00
C SER A 160 4.92 6.79 18.17
N ILE A 161 5.30 7.77 17.37
CA ILE A 161 6.58 8.48 17.54
C ILE A 161 6.64 9.21 18.90
N VAL A 162 7.80 9.14 19.56
CA VAL A 162 8.14 9.89 20.77
C VAL A 162 9.31 10.83 20.45
N TYR A 163 9.20 12.10 20.84
CA TYR A 163 10.15 13.18 20.52
C TYR A 163 11.02 13.56 21.71
#